data_AF-A0A968I4A3-F1
#
_entry.id   AF-A0A968I4A3-F1
#
_cell.length_a   1.000
_cell.length_b   1.000
_cell.length_c   1.000
_cell.angle_alpha   90.00
_cell.angle_beta   90.00
_cell.angle_gamma   90.00
#
_symmetry.space_group_name_H-M   'P 1'
#
loop_
_entity.id
_entity.type
_entity.pdbx_description
1 polymer ?
#
loop_
_entity_poly.entity_id
_entity_poly.type
_entity_poly.pdbx_seq_one_letter_code
_entity_poly.pdbx_strand_id
1 'polypeptide(L)'
;MSNSLQPYYGEFLVSPVPLELDMNYCAHSCNYCFANLNKRDRKINLTQITNLLNGFEERETLEAKLLKERYPVMISNHVDPFAASNYQQTVPLLELLRYHGIPVTIQTRGGRGIDDALELLEPSVWYISITFNDDAARRIVEPGAPTIQSRLELISQLRERGHRVVVGINPLEPEWMPDPASILNECASRGAEGAWIESLHLNPKQRDQMTPRERTAIGEAIIIRALRHTRGKIDAATAAQFRALPALTPRASGWKCSASDSRTPRISSNPGATCTRRPSRSFKIS
;
A
#
# COMPACT_ATOMS: atom_id res chain seq x y z
N MET A 1 -19.92 2.30 15.06
CA MET A 1 -18.75 1.52 14.59
C MET A 1 -18.31 2.16 13.28
N SER A 2 -17.01 2.40 13.07
CA SER A 2 -16.49 2.94 11.81
C SER A 2 -16.66 1.91 10.69
N ASN A 3 -16.93 2.37 9.46
CA ASN A 3 -17.02 1.49 8.30
C ASN A 3 -15.63 0.91 8.00
N SER A 4 -15.50 -0.41 7.90
CA SER A 4 -14.22 -1.07 7.60
C SER A 4 -13.87 -1.01 6.11
N LEU A 5 -14.84 -1.01 5.20
CA LEU A 5 -14.61 -0.68 3.79
C LEU A 5 -15.29 0.66 3.50
N GLN A 6 -14.51 1.67 3.14
CA GLN A 6 -15.01 3.03 2.97
C GLN A 6 -14.30 3.78 1.84
N PRO A 7 -14.89 4.85 1.29
CA PRO A 7 -14.21 5.68 0.31
C PRO A 7 -13.08 6.47 0.96
N TYR A 8 -11.93 6.52 0.29
CA TYR A 8 -10.77 7.27 0.72
C TYR A 8 -10.83 8.71 0.21
N TYR A 9 -11.51 9.58 0.96
CA TYR A 9 -11.81 10.96 0.54
C TYR A 9 -10.60 11.91 0.61
N GLY A 10 -9.63 11.63 1.48
CA GLY A 10 -8.54 12.56 1.82
C GLY A 10 -7.60 12.88 0.67
N GLU A 11 -7.50 11.98 -0.31
CA GLU A 11 -6.59 12.08 -1.45
C GLU A 11 -7.23 11.62 -2.75
N PHE A 12 -8.55 11.75 -2.92
CA PHE A 12 -9.25 11.26 -4.12
C PHE A 12 -8.68 11.83 -5.45
N LEU A 13 -7.92 12.92 -5.39
CA LEU A 13 -7.23 13.55 -6.53
C LEU A 13 -5.74 13.20 -6.64
N VAL A 14 -5.18 12.44 -5.69
CA VAL A 14 -3.74 12.12 -5.59
C VAL A 14 -3.51 10.61 -5.52
N SER A 15 -4.37 9.87 -4.83
CA SER A 15 -4.38 8.41 -4.80
C SER A 15 -5.38 7.86 -5.83
N PRO A 16 -4.95 7.01 -6.78
CA PRO A 16 -5.84 6.43 -7.78
C PRO A 16 -6.74 5.31 -7.23
N VAL A 17 -6.72 5.04 -5.92
CA VAL A 17 -7.42 3.93 -5.28
C VAL A 17 -8.49 4.49 -4.32
N PRO A 18 -9.77 4.51 -4.73
CA PRO A 18 -10.82 5.28 -4.05
C PRO A 18 -11.46 4.56 -2.87
N LEU A 19 -11.16 3.27 -2.67
CA LEU A 19 -11.67 2.46 -1.56
C LEU A 19 -10.52 2.03 -0.66
N GLU A 20 -10.72 2.10 0.65
CA GLU A 20 -9.79 1.59 1.64
C GLU A 20 -10.44 0.57 2.57
N LEU A 21 -9.66 -0.45 2.94
CA LEU A 21 -10.04 -1.47 3.91
C LEU A 21 -9.26 -1.27 5.21
N ASP A 22 -10.00 -0.86 6.24
CA ASP A 22 -9.55 -0.71 7.62
C ASP A 22 -9.78 -2.00 8.42
N MET A 23 -8.79 -2.34 9.26
CA MET A 23 -8.81 -3.57 10.05
C MET A 23 -8.58 -3.31 11.56
N ASN A 24 -8.11 -4.32 12.28
CA ASN A 24 -7.80 -4.19 13.70
C ASN A 24 -6.57 -3.30 13.93
N TYR A 25 -6.33 -2.96 15.19
CA TYR A 25 -5.02 -2.47 15.65
C TYR A 25 -3.87 -3.25 15.00
N CYS A 26 -2.85 -2.53 14.53
CA CYS A 26 -1.69 -3.13 13.87
C CYS A 26 -0.60 -3.52 14.89
N ALA A 27 -0.35 -4.82 15.01
CA ALA A 27 0.63 -5.39 15.94
C ALA A 27 2.10 -5.07 15.58
N HIS A 28 2.40 -4.55 14.39
CA HIS A 28 3.72 -4.01 14.09
C HIS A 28 4.14 -2.93 15.10
N SER A 29 3.16 -2.24 15.69
CA SER A 29 3.33 -1.33 16.83
C SER A 29 4.40 -0.26 16.61
N CYS A 30 4.46 0.30 15.39
CA CYS A 30 5.38 1.40 15.08
C CYS A 30 5.06 2.60 15.98
N ASN A 31 6.06 3.12 16.67
CA ASN A 31 5.87 4.15 17.71
C ASN A 31 5.34 5.47 17.12
N TYR A 32 5.60 5.74 15.84
CA TYR A 32 5.15 6.94 15.12
C TYR A 32 3.79 6.76 14.40
N CYS A 33 3.17 5.57 14.47
CA CYS A 33 2.01 5.24 13.65
C CYS A 33 0.80 6.12 13.96
N PHE A 34 0.48 7.04 13.04
CA PHE A 34 -0.63 7.97 13.18
C PHE A 34 -1.94 7.25 13.49
N ALA A 35 -2.21 6.11 12.84
CA ALA A 35 -3.43 5.37 13.03
C ALA A 35 -3.52 4.82 14.47
N ASN A 36 -2.48 4.13 14.95
CA ASN A 36 -2.43 3.61 16.33
C ASN A 36 -2.53 4.73 17.37
N LEU A 37 -1.85 5.86 17.16
CA LEU A 37 -1.95 7.03 18.04
C LEU A 37 -3.34 7.68 18.03
N ASN A 38 -4.01 7.69 16.88
CA ASN A 38 -5.36 8.24 16.77
C ASN A 38 -6.40 7.38 17.50
N LYS A 39 -6.28 6.05 17.43
CA LYS A 39 -7.26 5.12 18.00
C LYS A 39 -6.68 3.71 18.20
N ARG A 40 -6.32 3.31 19.43
CA ARG A 40 -5.71 1.99 19.69
C ARG A 40 -6.70 0.80 19.70
N ASP A 41 -7.99 1.04 19.86
CA ASP A 41 -9.05 0.03 19.99
C ASP A 41 -9.76 -0.30 18.65
N ARG A 42 -9.11 -0.05 17.50
CA ARG A 42 -9.69 -0.38 16.19
C ARG A 42 -9.97 -1.87 16.07
N LYS A 43 -11.15 -2.20 15.55
CA LYS A 43 -11.61 -3.55 15.24
C LYS A 43 -12.25 -3.57 13.86
N ILE A 44 -11.94 -4.61 13.10
CA ILE A 44 -12.59 -4.87 11.82
C ILE A 44 -14.06 -5.26 12.03
N ASN A 45 -14.95 -4.75 11.18
CA ASN A 45 -16.33 -5.18 11.11
C ASN A 45 -16.51 -6.13 9.91
N LEU A 46 -16.18 -7.41 10.12
CA LEU A 46 -16.30 -8.43 9.08
C LEU A 46 -17.73 -8.55 8.53
N THR A 47 -18.73 -8.52 9.41
CA THR A 47 -20.14 -8.59 9.02
C THR A 47 -20.52 -7.49 8.03
N GLN A 48 -20.04 -6.26 8.26
CA GLN A 48 -20.27 -5.17 7.33
C GLN A 48 -19.63 -5.43 5.96
N ILE A 49 -18.35 -5.82 5.94
CA ILE A 49 -17.61 -6.05 4.69
C ILE A 49 -18.30 -7.17 3.90
N THR A 50 -18.60 -8.30 4.54
CA THR A 50 -19.28 -9.43 3.92
C THR A 50 -20.68 -9.04 3.43
N ASN A 51 -21.46 -8.27 4.19
CA ASN A 51 -22.78 -7.80 3.74
C ASN A 51 -22.69 -6.87 2.53
N LEU A 52 -21.67 -6.01 2.47
CA LEU A 52 -21.43 -5.14 1.33
C LEU A 52 -21.03 -5.99 0.12
N LEU A 53 -20.05 -6.89 0.24
CA LEU A 53 -19.57 -7.74 -0.86
C LEU A 53 -20.63 -8.74 -1.36
N ASN A 54 -21.52 -9.23 -0.49
CA ASN A 54 -22.59 -10.13 -0.92
C ASN A 54 -23.69 -9.43 -1.72
N GLY A 55 -23.84 -8.11 -1.59
CA GLY A 55 -24.98 -7.38 -2.16
C GLY A 55 -24.60 -6.09 -2.88
N PHE A 56 -23.33 -5.86 -3.21
CA PHE A 56 -22.91 -4.59 -3.79
C PHE A 56 -23.58 -4.33 -5.15
N GLU A 57 -23.83 -5.37 -5.94
CA GLU A 57 -24.50 -5.28 -7.25
C GLU A 57 -25.88 -4.61 -7.18
N GLU A 58 -26.63 -4.80 -6.09
CA GLU A 58 -27.98 -4.24 -5.90
C GLU A 58 -27.99 -2.93 -5.09
N ARG A 59 -26.84 -2.50 -4.56
CA ARG A 59 -26.73 -1.29 -3.72
C ARG A 59 -26.44 -0.06 -4.58
N GLU A 60 -26.91 1.11 -4.12
CA GLU A 60 -26.70 2.41 -4.78
C GLU A 60 -25.67 3.31 -4.09
N THR A 61 -24.97 2.81 -3.07
CA THR A 61 -23.95 3.59 -2.34
C THR A 61 -22.70 3.82 -3.19
N LEU A 62 -21.87 4.80 -2.83
CA LEU A 62 -20.65 5.10 -3.57
C LEU A 62 -19.69 3.91 -3.57
N GLU A 63 -19.55 3.23 -2.44
CA GLU A 63 -18.72 2.01 -2.31
C GLU A 63 -19.19 0.94 -3.26
N ALA A 64 -20.50 0.68 -3.29
CA ALA A 64 -21.10 -0.30 -4.18
C ALA A 64 -20.84 0.05 -5.66
N LYS A 65 -21.03 1.32 -6.04
CA LYS A 65 -20.72 1.79 -7.40
C LYS A 65 -19.27 1.57 -7.78
N LEU A 66 -18.33 1.92 -6.89
CA LEU A 66 -16.90 1.72 -7.13
C LEU A 66 -16.53 0.23 -7.27
N LEU A 67 -17.16 -0.65 -6.48
CA LEU A 67 -16.99 -2.10 -6.59
C LEU A 67 -17.54 -2.66 -7.92
N LYS A 68 -18.71 -2.22 -8.38
CA LYS A 68 -19.28 -2.61 -9.69
C LYS A 68 -18.37 -2.24 -10.85
N GLU A 69 -17.82 -1.03 -10.79
CA GLU A 69 -16.86 -0.49 -11.77
C GLU A 69 -15.44 -1.06 -11.61
N ARG A 70 -15.24 -2.02 -10.70
CA ARG A 70 -13.98 -2.73 -10.50
C ARG A 70 -12.82 -1.81 -10.13
N TYR A 71 -13.10 -0.70 -9.45
CA TYR A 71 -12.04 0.08 -8.84
C TYR A 71 -11.31 -0.76 -7.78
N PRO A 72 -9.98 -0.68 -7.71
CA PRO A 72 -9.23 -1.45 -6.74
C PRO A 72 -9.58 -1.04 -5.30
N VAL A 73 -9.52 -2.01 -4.40
CA VAL A 73 -9.58 -1.77 -2.95
C VAL A 73 -8.16 -1.68 -2.40
N MET A 74 -7.85 -0.56 -1.74
CA MET A 74 -6.60 -0.40 -0.98
C MET A 74 -6.69 -1.20 0.31
N ILE A 75 -5.92 -2.27 0.39
CA ILE A 75 -5.69 -2.98 1.62
C ILE A 75 -4.55 -2.26 2.32
N SER A 76 -4.91 -1.46 3.33
CA SER A 76 -4.02 -0.75 4.26
C SER A 76 -3.66 0.70 3.93
N ASN A 77 -4.35 1.64 4.59
CA ASN A 77 -3.83 2.99 4.91
C ASN A 77 -3.59 3.17 6.43
N HIS A 78 -4.39 2.49 7.26
CA HIS A 78 -4.38 2.63 8.72
C HIS A 78 -3.82 1.43 9.47
N VAL A 79 -3.43 0.35 8.79
CA VAL A 79 -3.03 -0.92 9.40
C VAL A 79 -1.81 -1.51 8.70
N ASP A 80 -1.51 -2.79 8.96
CA ASP A 80 -0.72 -3.61 8.03
C ASP A 80 -1.47 -4.94 7.92
N PRO A 81 -1.80 -5.40 6.71
CA PRO A 81 -2.66 -6.56 6.53
C PRO A 81 -1.99 -7.86 6.97
N PHE A 82 -0.66 -7.90 6.98
CA PHE A 82 0.14 -9.08 7.30
C PHE A 82 0.76 -9.02 8.70
N ALA A 83 0.39 -8.01 9.50
CA ALA A 83 0.70 -8.01 10.93
C ALA A 83 0.03 -9.21 11.62
N ALA A 84 0.66 -9.67 12.72
CA ALA A 84 0.16 -10.81 13.50
C ALA A 84 -1.29 -10.64 13.99
N SER A 85 -1.77 -9.40 14.12
CA SER A 85 -3.14 -9.06 14.54
C SER A 85 -4.18 -9.04 13.42
N ASN A 86 -3.77 -9.12 12.14
CA ASN A 86 -4.66 -8.93 10.99
C ASN A 86 -4.58 -10.05 9.94
N TYR A 87 -3.47 -10.79 9.83
CA TYR A 87 -3.27 -11.72 8.70
C TYR A 87 -4.35 -12.80 8.60
N GLN A 88 -4.88 -13.29 9.73
CA GLN A 88 -5.92 -14.32 9.76
C GLN A 88 -7.24 -13.86 9.15
N GLN A 89 -7.52 -12.55 9.18
CA GLN A 89 -8.69 -11.96 8.54
C GLN A 89 -8.38 -11.51 7.10
N THR A 90 -7.15 -11.03 6.87
CA THR A 90 -6.71 -10.55 5.57
C THR A 90 -6.80 -11.63 4.50
N VAL A 91 -6.20 -12.80 4.71
CA VAL A 91 -6.12 -13.84 3.66
C VAL A 91 -7.51 -14.27 3.18
N PRO A 92 -8.48 -14.62 4.05
CA PRO A 92 -9.86 -14.90 3.63
C PRO A 92 -10.57 -13.72 2.94
N LEU A 93 -10.27 -12.47 3.34
CA LEU A 93 -10.83 -11.29 2.67
C LEU A 93 -10.27 -11.12 1.25
N LEU A 94 -8.99 -11.41 1.03
CA LEU A 94 -8.39 -11.40 -0.31
C LEU A 94 -9.01 -12.48 -1.19
N GLU A 95 -9.26 -13.68 -0.65
CA GLU A 95 -9.99 -14.74 -1.36
C GLU A 95 -11.39 -14.29 -1.78
N LEU A 96 -12.13 -13.64 -0.87
CA LEU A 96 -13.48 -13.14 -1.15
C LEU A 96 -13.47 -12.03 -2.21
N LEU A 97 -12.52 -11.08 -2.12
CA LEU A 97 -12.36 -10.03 -3.13
C LEU A 97 -12.03 -10.63 -4.50
N ARG A 98 -11.13 -11.63 -4.54
CA ARG A 98 -10.79 -12.38 -5.76
C ARG A 98 -12.01 -13.10 -6.32
N TYR A 99 -12.79 -13.79 -5.49
CA TYR A 99 -14.00 -14.50 -5.89
C TYR A 99 -14.98 -13.56 -6.59
N HIS A 100 -15.14 -12.35 -6.07
CA HIS A 100 -15.98 -11.33 -6.69
C HIS A 100 -15.33 -10.66 -7.89
N GLY A 101 -14.04 -10.88 -8.20
CA GLY A 101 -13.32 -10.20 -9.28
C GLY A 101 -13.03 -8.73 -8.97
N ILE A 102 -12.82 -8.39 -7.70
CA ILE A 102 -12.49 -7.03 -7.25
C ILE A 102 -10.96 -6.92 -7.16
N PRO A 103 -10.32 -6.03 -7.94
CA PRO A 103 -8.88 -5.81 -7.86
C PRO A 103 -8.46 -5.25 -6.50
N VAL A 104 -7.21 -5.47 -6.12
CA VAL A 104 -6.65 -4.94 -4.88
C VAL A 104 -5.34 -4.20 -5.14
N THR A 105 -5.03 -3.26 -4.25
CA THR A 105 -3.71 -2.66 -4.08
C THR A 105 -3.35 -2.80 -2.61
N ILE A 106 -2.09 -3.07 -2.30
CA ILE A 106 -1.68 -3.41 -0.93
C ILE A 106 -0.56 -2.50 -0.47
N GLN A 107 -0.66 -1.95 0.75
CA GLN A 107 0.48 -1.32 1.44
C GLN A 107 0.91 -2.15 2.62
N THR A 108 2.21 -2.48 2.71
CA THR A 108 2.70 -3.35 3.78
C THR A 108 4.19 -3.17 4.06
N ARG A 109 4.62 -3.64 5.24
CA ARG A 109 6.00 -3.94 5.64
C ARG A 109 6.30 -5.43 5.57
N GLY A 110 5.38 -6.25 5.05
CA GLY A 110 5.39 -7.70 5.08
C GLY A 110 4.86 -8.28 6.39
N GLY A 111 4.98 -9.60 6.53
CA GLY A 111 4.59 -10.32 7.73
C GLY A 111 4.04 -11.70 7.44
N ARG A 112 3.10 -12.15 8.27
CA ARG A 112 2.47 -13.48 8.16
C ARG A 112 1.38 -13.45 7.08
N GLY A 113 1.23 -14.55 6.34
CA GLY A 113 0.21 -14.67 5.28
C GLY A 113 0.58 -14.00 3.95
N ILE A 114 1.83 -13.52 3.80
CA ILE A 114 2.33 -13.00 2.53
C ILE A 114 2.34 -14.09 1.46
N ASP A 115 2.88 -15.27 1.79
CA ASP A 115 2.99 -16.38 0.82
C ASP A 115 1.60 -16.81 0.32
N ASP A 116 0.64 -16.96 1.23
CA ASP A 116 -0.77 -17.23 0.89
C ASP A 116 -1.34 -16.14 -0.03
N ALA A 117 -1.13 -14.86 0.31
CA ALA A 117 -1.61 -13.75 -0.52
C ALA A 117 -0.97 -13.73 -1.92
N LEU A 118 0.32 -14.07 -2.04
CA LEU A 118 1.04 -14.14 -3.30
C LEU A 118 0.55 -15.29 -4.20
N GLU A 119 0.09 -16.40 -3.62
CA GLU A 119 -0.51 -17.50 -4.37
C GLU A 119 -1.94 -17.19 -4.82
N LEU A 120 -2.65 -16.37 -4.05
CA LEU A 120 -4.04 -16.02 -4.30
C LEU A 120 -4.21 -14.89 -5.32
N LEU A 121 -3.35 -13.88 -5.29
CA LEU A 121 -3.59 -12.63 -6.00
C LEU A 121 -3.05 -12.66 -7.44
N GLU A 122 -3.89 -12.18 -8.36
CA GLU A 122 -3.46 -11.79 -9.70
C GLU A 122 -2.51 -10.56 -9.62
N PRO A 123 -1.71 -10.29 -10.67
CA PRO A 123 -0.84 -9.12 -10.72
C PRO A 123 -1.54 -7.82 -10.30
N SER A 124 -0.95 -7.14 -9.33
CA SER A 124 -1.51 -5.99 -8.63
C SER A 124 -0.40 -5.00 -8.24
N VAL A 125 -0.77 -3.86 -7.67
CA VAL A 125 0.19 -2.85 -7.20
C VAL A 125 0.43 -3.02 -5.70
N TRP A 126 1.71 -3.00 -5.31
CA TRP A 126 2.15 -3.13 -3.94
C TRP A 126 3.02 -1.94 -3.55
N TYR A 127 2.74 -1.39 -2.38
CA TYR A 127 3.55 -0.40 -1.71
C TYR A 127 4.31 -1.06 -0.57
N ILE A 128 5.63 -1.05 -0.63
CA ILE A 128 6.50 -1.65 0.40
C ILE A 128 7.19 -0.55 1.21
N SER A 129 6.86 -0.46 2.50
CA SER A 129 7.40 0.60 3.37
C SER A 129 8.78 0.25 3.92
N ILE A 130 9.79 1.04 3.61
CA ILE A 130 11.17 0.93 4.11
C ILE A 130 11.63 2.32 4.58
N THR A 131 11.72 2.48 5.88
CA THR A 131 11.87 3.79 6.57
C THR A 131 13.22 3.96 7.26
N PHE A 132 14.05 2.92 7.25
CA PHE A 132 15.34 2.88 7.93
C PHE A 132 16.43 2.30 7.02
N ASN A 133 17.67 2.78 7.20
CA ASN A 133 18.86 2.11 6.68
C ASN A 133 19.38 1.00 7.60
N ASP A 134 19.13 1.08 8.92
CA ASP A 134 19.64 0.15 9.93
C ASP A 134 18.51 -0.60 10.66
N ASP A 135 18.65 -1.92 10.73
CA ASP A 135 17.64 -2.80 11.33
C ASP A 135 17.60 -2.68 12.86
N ALA A 136 18.70 -2.27 13.51
CA ALA A 136 18.71 -2.03 14.95
C ALA A 136 17.87 -0.78 15.31
N ALA A 137 18.05 0.33 14.60
CA ALA A 137 17.19 1.52 14.70
C ALA A 137 15.72 1.18 14.39
N ARG A 138 15.46 0.46 13.29
CA ARG A 138 14.13 -0.04 12.92
C ARG A 138 13.50 -0.88 14.02
N ARG A 139 14.27 -1.69 14.77
CA ARG A 139 13.75 -2.49 15.90
C ARG A 139 13.27 -1.65 17.07
N ILE A 140 13.91 -0.52 17.30
CA ILE A 140 13.53 0.40 18.38
C ILE A 140 12.21 1.10 18.03
N VAL A 141 12.09 1.55 16.77
CA VAL A 141 10.95 2.37 16.32
C VAL A 141 9.77 1.56 15.79
N GLU A 142 10.03 0.46 15.09
CA GLU A 142 9.07 -0.48 14.47
C GLU A 142 9.26 -1.91 15.03
N PRO A 143 9.03 -2.12 16.34
CA PRO A 143 9.45 -3.33 17.04
C PRO A 143 8.79 -4.63 16.56
N GLY A 144 7.54 -4.55 16.07
CA GLY A 144 6.80 -5.71 15.57
C GLY A 144 6.86 -5.87 14.05
N ALA A 145 7.45 -4.92 13.33
CA ALA A 145 7.54 -4.97 11.87
C ALA A 145 8.69 -5.88 11.40
N PRO A 146 8.58 -6.52 10.23
CA PRO A 146 9.66 -7.34 9.65
C PRO A 146 10.95 -6.55 9.42
N THR A 147 12.06 -7.28 9.30
CA THR A 147 13.38 -6.70 9.04
C THR A 147 13.42 -5.99 7.69
N ILE A 148 14.35 -5.04 7.54
CA ILE A 148 14.58 -4.34 6.26
C ILE A 148 14.88 -5.36 5.14
N GLN A 149 15.73 -6.36 5.43
CA GLN A 149 16.10 -7.39 4.47
C GLN A 149 14.89 -8.21 4.00
N SER A 150 13.99 -8.61 4.91
CA SER A 150 12.76 -9.32 4.52
C SER A 150 11.85 -8.47 3.62
N ARG A 151 11.84 -7.14 3.79
CA ARG A 151 11.08 -6.23 2.91
C ARG A 151 11.70 -6.15 1.51
N LEU A 152 13.03 -6.12 1.43
CA LEU A 152 13.76 -6.14 0.17
C LEU A 152 13.57 -7.46 -0.59
N GLU A 153 13.59 -8.59 0.11
CA GLU A 153 13.28 -9.91 -0.45
C GLU A 153 11.84 -9.96 -0.97
N LEU A 154 10.88 -9.40 -0.23
CA LEU A 154 9.49 -9.32 -0.66
C LEU A 154 9.33 -8.55 -1.98
N ILE A 155 10.10 -7.47 -2.20
CA ILE A 155 10.11 -6.77 -3.50
C ILE A 155 10.47 -7.75 -4.63
N SER A 156 11.50 -8.58 -4.43
CA SER A 156 11.96 -9.53 -5.44
C SER A 156 10.88 -10.58 -5.74
N GLN A 157 10.30 -11.17 -4.69
CA GLN A 157 9.23 -12.17 -4.81
C GLN A 157 7.97 -11.64 -5.51
N LEU A 158 7.60 -10.38 -5.23
CA LEU A 158 6.48 -9.71 -5.88
C LEU A 158 6.74 -9.52 -7.38
N ARG A 159 7.95 -9.09 -7.73
CA ARG A 159 8.35 -8.85 -9.12
C ARG A 159 8.44 -10.14 -9.92
N GLU A 160 8.94 -11.22 -9.34
CA GLU A 160 8.96 -12.56 -9.96
C GLU A 160 7.55 -13.06 -10.32
N ARG A 161 6.54 -12.68 -9.53
CA ARG A 161 5.12 -13.01 -9.77
C ARG A 161 4.38 -11.99 -10.64
N GLY A 162 5.07 -10.96 -11.14
CA GLY A 162 4.51 -9.97 -12.04
C GLY A 162 3.74 -8.83 -11.36
N HIS A 163 3.74 -8.74 -10.02
CA HIS A 163 3.19 -7.58 -9.33
C HIS A 163 4.04 -6.34 -9.57
N ARG A 164 3.42 -5.16 -9.54
CA ARG A 164 4.11 -3.87 -9.59
C ARG A 164 4.43 -3.41 -8.18
N VAL A 165 5.62 -2.85 -8.00
CA VAL A 165 6.10 -2.46 -6.66
C VAL A 165 6.51 -0.99 -6.66
N VAL A 166 5.97 -0.25 -5.71
CA VAL A 166 6.38 1.10 -5.31
C VAL A 166 6.95 1.00 -3.90
N VAL A 167 8.04 1.72 -3.62
CA VAL A 167 8.65 1.72 -2.29
C VAL A 167 8.30 3.00 -1.55
N GLY A 168 8.01 2.86 -0.27
CA GLY A 168 7.64 3.95 0.61
C GLY A 168 8.70 4.28 1.63
N ILE A 169 9.36 5.43 1.49
CA ILE A 169 10.14 6.03 2.59
C ILE A 169 9.23 7.04 3.28
N ASN A 170 8.23 6.50 3.98
CA ASN A 170 7.22 7.26 4.68
C ASN A 170 7.06 6.70 6.11
N PRO A 171 7.67 7.34 7.12
CA PRO A 171 8.37 8.63 7.04
C PRO A 171 9.85 8.52 6.59
N LEU A 172 10.33 9.60 5.98
CA LEU A 172 11.74 9.90 5.76
C LEU A 172 12.21 10.87 6.84
N GLU A 173 13.05 10.36 7.75
CA GLU A 173 13.74 11.15 8.75
C GLU A 173 15.26 10.94 8.61
N PRO A 174 16.08 11.99 8.57
CA PRO A 174 17.53 11.85 8.37
C PRO A 174 18.22 10.94 9.40
N GLU A 175 17.72 10.92 10.63
CA GLU A 175 18.24 10.08 11.71
C GLU A 175 17.90 8.59 11.52
N TRP A 176 16.90 8.27 10.71
CA TRP A 176 16.47 6.90 10.41
C TRP A 176 16.99 6.42 9.05
N MET A 177 17.03 7.33 8.08
CA MET A 177 17.42 7.10 6.70
C MET A 177 18.47 8.13 6.26
N PRO A 178 19.72 8.05 6.76
CA PRO A 178 20.79 8.97 6.37
C PRO A 178 21.24 8.80 4.90
N ASP A 179 20.99 7.64 4.29
CA ASP A 179 21.34 7.33 2.91
C ASP A 179 20.13 6.73 2.15
N PRO A 180 19.14 7.57 1.78
CA PRO A 180 17.98 7.12 1.01
C PRO A 180 18.37 6.65 -0.40
N ALA A 181 19.46 7.18 -0.97
CA ALA A 181 19.91 6.83 -2.31
C ALA A 181 20.32 5.35 -2.38
N SER A 182 21.06 4.86 -1.39
CA SER A 182 21.46 3.45 -1.30
C SER A 182 20.25 2.51 -1.26
N ILE A 183 19.28 2.77 -0.38
CA ILE A 183 18.07 1.93 -0.27
C ILE A 183 17.23 1.98 -1.56
N LEU A 184 17.08 3.15 -2.17
CA LEU A 184 16.33 3.26 -3.43
C LEU A 184 17.02 2.53 -4.58
N ASN A 185 18.35 2.60 -4.67
CA ASN A 185 19.12 1.84 -5.67
C ASN A 185 18.98 0.34 -5.44
N GLU A 186 19.02 -0.12 -4.19
CA GLU A 186 18.79 -1.52 -3.87
C GLU A 186 17.37 -1.97 -4.26
N CYS A 187 16.35 -1.19 -3.91
CA CYS A 187 14.96 -1.46 -4.29
C CYS A 187 14.77 -1.50 -5.81
N ALA A 188 15.36 -0.54 -6.52
CA ALA A 188 15.33 -0.47 -7.98
C ALA A 188 16.01 -1.68 -8.62
N SER A 189 17.14 -2.13 -8.08
CA SER A 189 17.85 -3.33 -8.56
C SER A 189 17.00 -4.60 -8.45
N ARG A 190 16.06 -4.63 -7.48
CA ARG A 190 15.09 -5.71 -7.25
C ARG A 190 13.77 -5.53 -8.02
N GLY A 191 13.65 -4.45 -8.79
CA GLY A 191 12.55 -4.20 -9.71
C GLY A 191 11.43 -3.29 -9.18
N ALA A 192 11.65 -2.56 -8.09
CA ALA A 192 10.76 -1.46 -7.72
C ALA A 192 10.72 -0.39 -8.83
N GLU A 193 9.53 0.13 -9.12
CA GLU A 193 9.26 1.02 -10.26
C GLU A 193 9.07 2.49 -9.86
N GLY A 194 8.94 2.77 -8.56
CA GLY A 194 8.71 4.11 -8.05
C GLY A 194 8.95 4.21 -6.56
N ALA A 195 9.02 5.45 -6.09
CA ALA A 195 9.19 5.77 -4.68
C ALA A 195 8.18 6.83 -4.23
N TRP A 196 7.60 6.64 -3.04
CA TRP A 196 6.81 7.62 -2.33
C TRP A 196 7.56 8.04 -1.08
N ILE A 197 7.71 9.34 -0.88
CA ILE A 197 8.61 9.88 0.14
C ILE A 197 7.91 11.03 0.84
N GLU A 198 7.79 10.93 2.16
CA GLU A 198 7.19 11.96 2.99
C GLU A 198 7.90 12.03 4.34
N SER A 199 8.02 13.21 4.92
CA SER A 199 8.48 13.36 6.31
C SER A 199 7.37 13.00 7.31
N LEU A 200 7.76 12.60 8.52
CA LEU A 200 6.81 12.32 9.58
C LEU A 200 5.99 13.56 9.90
N HIS A 201 4.67 13.39 9.93
CA HIS A 201 3.75 14.42 10.38
C HIS A 201 3.02 13.96 11.64
N LEU A 202 3.05 14.79 12.67
CA LEU A 202 2.31 14.59 13.90
C LEU A 202 1.48 15.83 14.21
N ASN A 203 0.30 15.62 14.79
CA ASN A 203 -0.45 16.69 15.43
C ASN A 203 -0.26 16.64 16.97
N PRO A 204 -0.58 17.73 17.69
CA PRO A 204 -0.44 17.79 19.15
C PRO A 204 -1.12 16.62 19.87
N LYS A 205 -2.33 16.24 19.44
CA LYS A 205 -3.08 15.13 20.04
C LYS A 205 -2.35 13.81 19.89
N GLN A 206 -1.76 13.52 18.73
CA GLN A 206 -0.99 12.29 18.49
C GLN A 206 0.25 12.22 19.38
N ARG A 207 1.01 13.33 19.50
CA ARG A 207 2.12 13.42 20.45
C ARG A 207 1.64 13.13 21.88
N ASP A 208 0.52 13.70 22.29
CA ASP A 208 0.00 13.55 23.66
C ASP A 208 -0.49 12.11 23.95
N GLN A 209 -0.81 11.33 22.93
CA GLN A 209 -1.12 9.90 23.05
C GLN A 209 0.11 8.98 23.10
N MET A 210 1.31 9.50 22.80
CA MET A 210 2.55 8.74 22.90
C MET A 210 2.95 8.54 24.37
N THR A 211 3.24 7.30 24.73
CA THR A 211 3.88 6.90 25.98
C THR A 211 5.31 7.43 26.07
N PRO A 212 5.90 7.57 27.27
CA PRO A 212 7.30 7.96 27.42
C PRO A 212 8.26 7.07 26.62
N ARG A 213 8.00 5.76 26.56
CA ARG A 213 8.80 4.81 25.78
C ARG A 213 8.72 5.08 24.28
N GLU A 214 7.52 5.31 23.74
CA GLU A 214 7.34 5.66 22.32
C GLU A 214 8.07 6.96 21.97
N ARG A 215 8.00 7.97 22.86
CA ARG A 215 8.72 9.24 22.65
C ARG A 215 10.23 9.06 22.64
N THR A 216 10.77 8.32 23.60
CA THR A 216 12.21 8.01 23.66
C THR A 216 12.67 7.25 22.43
N ALA A 217 11.86 6.29 21.95
CA ALA A 217 12.21 5.50 20.77
C ALA A 217 12.24 6.33 19.48
N ILE A 218 11.34 7.32 19.32
CA ILE A 218 11.34 8.22 18.17
C ILE A 218 12.46 9.27 18.29
N GLY A 219 12.63 9.84 19.49
CA GLY A 219 13.54 10.95 19.74
C GLY A 219 12.84 12.30 19.69
N GLU A 220 13.13 13.17 20.67
CA GLU A 220 12.45 14.46 20.86
C GLU A 220 12.65 15.41 19.67
N ALA A 221 13.84 15.43 19.07
CA ALA A 221 14.15 16.27 17.91
C ALA A 221 13.24 15.94 16.71
N ILE A 222 13.01 14.65 16.45
CA ILE A 222 12.14 14.17 15.37
C ILE A 222 10.69 14.54 15.67
N ILE A 223 10.23 14.36 16.91
CA ILE A 223 8.86 14.73 17.33
C ILE A 223 8.62 16.24 17.15
N ILE A 224 9.55 17.07 17.59
CA ILE A 224 9.48 18.54 17.42
C ILE A 224 9.40 18.91 15.94
N ARG A 225 10.21 18.26 15.08
CA ARG A 225 10.19 18.48 13.64
C ARG A 225 8.85 18.05 13.02
N ALA A 226 8.34 16.89 13.39
CA ALA A 226 7.08 16.33 12.87
C ALA A 226 5.84 17.16 13.23
N LEU A 227 5.89 17.90 14.36
CA LEU A 227 4.82 18.82 14.79
C LEU A 227 4.82 20.15 14.04
N ARG A 228 5.92 20.51 13.38
CA ARG A 228 5.94 21.71 12.53
C ARG A 228 5.08 21.43 11.32
N HIS A 229 4.18 22.35 10.96
CA HIS A 229 3.33 22.25 9.76
C HIS A 229 4.12 22.41 8.45
N THR A 230 5.33 21.86 8.36
CA THR A 230 6.10 21.72 7.11
C THR A 230 5.57 20.54 6.32
N ARG A 231 4.33 20.64 5.80
CA ARG A 231 3.82 19.66 4.83
C ARG A 231 4.76 19.62 3.61
N GLY A 232 5.25 18.44 3.28
CA GLY A 232 5.88 18.15 1.97
C GLY A 232 7.23 18.80 1.70
N LYS A 233 7.94 19.33 2.70
CA LYS A 233 9.31 19.83 2.51
C LYS A 233 10.31 18.89 3.16
N ILE A 234 10.82 17.94 2.36
CA ILE A 234 12.12 17.34 2.65
C ILE A 234 13.19 18.45 2.64
N ASP A 235 14.20 18.35 3.51
CA ASP A 235 15.25 19.35 3.55
C ASP A 235 16.04 19.41 2.21
N ALA A 236 16.76 20.50 1.99
CA ALA A 236 17.44 20.75 0.73
C ALA A 236 18.54 19.71 0.41
N ALA A 237 19.21 19.16 1.44
CA ALA A 237 20.25 18.17 1.25
C ALA A 237 19.64 16.83 0.79
N THR A 238 18.56 16.42 1.44
CA THR A 238 17.78 15.24 1.10
C THR A 238 17.15 15.37 -0.30
N ALA A 239 16.62 16.54 -0.65
CA ALA A 239 16.11 16.80 -2.00
C ALA A 239 17.20 16.70 -3.09
N ALA A 240 18.42 17.15 -2.78
CA ALA A 240 19.54 17.07 -3.72
C ALA A 240 19.96 15.61 -3.98
N GLN A 241 19.94 14.75 -2.96
CA GLN A 241 20.21 13.32 -3.12
C GLN A 241 19.21 12.66 -4.08
N PHE A 242 17.90 12.92 -3.94
CA PHE A 242 16.89 12.35 -4.85
C PHE A 242 17.02 12.87 -6.29
N ARG A 243 17.36 14.14 -6.49
CA ARG A 243 17.59 14.70 -7.85
C ARG A 243 18.79 14.08 -8.55
N ALA A 244 19.77 13.59 -7.78
CA ALA A 244 20.96 12.93 -8.31
C ALA A 244 20.72 11.45 -8.67
N LEU A 245 19.58 10.86 -8.27
CA LEU A 245 19.25 9.50 -8.64
C LEU A 245 18.89 9.43 -10.14
N PRO A 246 19.42 8.43 -10.88
CA PRO A 246 19.03 8.25 -12.26
C PRO A 246 17.52 7.98 -12.33
N ALA A 247 16.84 8.58 -13.31
CA ALA A 247 15.45 8.27 -13.57
C ALA A 247 15.32 6.75 -13.76
N LEU A 248 14.42 6.11 -13.01
CA LEU A 248 14.08 4.71 -13.21
C LEU A 248 13.60 4.57 -14.64
N THR A 249 14.45 4.02 -15.52
CA THR A 249 14.03 3.69 -16.87
C THR A 249 13.05 2.55 -16.73
N PRO A 250 11.81 2.67 -17.24
CA PRO A 250 10.90 1.55 -17.27
C PRO A 250 11.62 0.41 -17.99
N ARG A 251 11.94 -0.69 -17.30
CA ARG A 251 12.27 -1.92 -18.02
C ARG A 251 11.09 -2.17 -18.94
N ALA A 252 11.35 -2.35 -20.24
CA ALA A 252 10.32 -2.65 -21.21
C ALA A 252 9.51 -3.82 -20.69
N SER A 253 8.36 -3.54 -20.08
CA SER A 253 7.43 -4.56 -19.68
C SER A 253 7.01 -5.17 -21.01
N GLY A 254 7.14 -6.49 -21.18
CA GLY A 254 6.60 -7.22 -22.34
C GLY A 254 5.07 -7.11 -22.48
N TRP A 255 4.46 -6.19 -21.75
CA TRP A 255 3.07 -5.84 -21.73
C TRP A 255 2.83 -4.84 -22.84
N LYS A 256 2.53 -5.37 -24.03
CA LYS A 256 1.71 -4.62 -24.98
C LYS A 256 0.35 -4.45 -24.31
N CYS A 257 0.07 -3.29 -23.74
CA CYS A 257 -1.31 -2.83 -23.70
C CYS A 257 -1.76 -2.83 -25.17
N SER A 258 -2.54 -3.82 -25.58
CA SER A 258 -3.26 -3.72 -26.84
C SER A 258 -4.20 -2.54 -26.66
N ALA A 259 -3.79 -1.38 -27.18
CA ALA A 259 -4.68 -0.27 -27.42
C ALA A 259 -5.72 -0.75 -28.43
N SER A 260 -6.80 -1.38 -27.97
CA SER A 260 -8.03 -1.38 -28.72
C SER A 260 -8.65 0.00 -28.52
N ASP A 261 -8.47 0.82 -29.55
CA ASP A 261 -9.14 2.09 -29.84
C ASP A 261 -8.93 3.23 -28.83
N SER A 262 -7.96 4.08 -29.15
CA SER A 262 -7.96 5.49 -28.79
C SER A 262 -9.21 6.17 -29.37
N ARG A 263 -10.33 6.13 -28.65
CA ARG A 263 -11.44 7.07 -28.82
C ARG A 263 -12.19 7.22 -27.50
N THR A 264 -12.00 8.38 -26.88
CA THR A 264 -12.86 8.93 -25.81
C THR A 264 -14.33 8.56 -26.03
N PRO A 265 -15.05 8.01 -25.04
CA PRO A 265 -16.46 7.71 -25.21
C PRO A 265 -17.26 9.01 -25.27
N ARG A 266 -17.80 9.32 -26.46
CA ARG A 266 -19.02 10.14 -26.54
C ARG A 266 -20.19 9.23 -26.19
N ILE A 267 -21.02 9.68 -25.27
CA ILE A 267 -22.32 9.11 -24.95
C ILE A 267 -23.14 9.03 -26.24
N SER A 268 -23.46 7.82 -26.72
CA SER A 268 -24.66 7.59 -27.52
C SER A 268 -25.11 6.14 -27.44
N SER A 269 -26.39 5.99 -27.13
CA SER A 269 -27.21 4.79 -27.01
C SER A 269 -27.25 3.90 -28.25
N ASN A 270 -26.89 2.61 -28.12
CA ASN A 270 -27.77 1.48 -28.51
C ASN A 270 -27.14 0.11 -28.13
N PRO A 271 -27.95 -0.92 -27.80
CA PRO A 271 -27.49 -2.20 -27.27
C PRO A 271 -27.32 -3.24 -28.38
N GLY A 272 -26.15 -3.88 -28.46
CA GLY A 272 -25.97 -5.06 -29.31
C GLY A 272 -24.53 -5.28 -29.77
N ALA A 273 -23.71 -5.95 -28.97
CA ALA A 273 -22.52 -6.63 -29.45
C ALA A 273 -22.18 -7.80 -28.52
N THR A 274 -22.53 -9.00 -28.95
CA THR A 274 -22.14 -10.27 -28.33
C THR A 274 -20.70 -10.59 -28.69
N CYS A 275 -19.85 -10.83 -27.67
CA CYS A 275 -18.44 -11.19 -27.86
C CYS A 275 -18.30 -12.73 -27.90
N THR A 276 -17.83 -13.29 -29.02
CA THR A 276 -17.53 -14.73 -29.15
C THR A 276 -16.02 -15.00 -29.01
N ARG A 277 -15.66 -16.01 -28.22
CA ARG A 277 -14.28 -16.49 -27.99
C ARG A 277 -13.69 -17.09 -29.28
N ARG A 278 -12.42 -16.76 -29.60
CA ARG A 278 -11.60 -17.56 -30.53
C ARG A 278 -10.58 -18.42 -29.76
N PRO A 279 -10.29 -19.66 -30.23
CA PRO A 279 -9.55 -20.66 -29.47
C PRO A 279 -8.03 -20.60 -29.67
N SER A 280 -7.33 -21.19 -28.71
CA SER A 280 -5.87 -21.29 -28.56
C SER A 280 -5.16 -21.93 -29.76
N ARG A 281 -3.94 -21.45 -30.05
CA ARG A 281 -2.97 -22.17 -30.88
C ARG A 281 -1.70 -22.43 -30.06
N SER A 282 -1.43 -23.72 -29.90
CA SER A 282 -0.21 -24.34 -29.41
C SER A 282 0.92 -24.24 -30.45
N PHE A 283 2.17 -24.13 -29.99
CA PHE A 283 3.35 -24.44 -30.79
C PHE A 283 4.27 -25.38 -30.02
N LYS A 284 4.60 -26.51 -30.66
CA LYS A 284 5.67 -27.44 -30.30
C LYS A 284 7.00 -26.89 -30.82
N ILE A 285 8.10 -27.21 -30.15
CA ILE A 285 9.44 -27.16 -30.72
C ILE A 285 10.11 -28.51 -30.44
N SER A 286 10.67 -29.07 -31.51
CA SER A 286 11.54 -30.25 -31.63
C SER A 286 12.87 -30.08 -30.92
#